data_AF-A0A917TZW8-F1
#
_entry.id   AF-A0A917TZW8-F1
#
_cell.length_a   1.000
_cell.length_b   1.000
_cell.length_c   1.000
_cell.angle_alpha   90.00
_cell.angle_beta   90.00
_cell.angle_gamma   90.00
#
_symmetry.space_group_name_H-M   'P 1'
#
loop_
_entity.id
_entity.type
_entity.pdbx_description
1 polymer ?
#
loop_
_entity_poly.entity_id
_entity_poly.type
_entity_poly.pdbx_seq_one_letter_code
_entity_poly.pdbx_strand_id
1 'polypeptide(L)' 'MSQPEEQRHERMPALGQPPEGTDTLPEPDFANEHDRTAVDRDIITGADEDEREPESPRGWSGMQR' A
#
# COMPACT_ATOMS: atom_id res chain seq x y z
N MET A 1 -36.75 -21.12 20.08
CA MET A 1 -35.90 -20.69 18.95
C MET A 1 -35.53 -19.24 19.21
N SER A 2 -34.38 -18.99 19.83
CA SER A 2 -33.93 -17.63 20.15
C SER A 2 -33.11 -17.11 18.98
N GLN A 3 -33.51 -15.97 18.41
CA GLN A 3 -32.76 -15.32 17.33
C GLN A 3 -31.39 -14.88 17.88
N PRO A 4 -30.28 -15.10 17.16
CA PRO A 4 -29.00 -14.56 17.57
C PRO A 4 -29.10 -13.04 17.47
N GLU A 5 -28.84 -12.37 18.59
CA GLU A 5 -28.62 -10.93 18.61
C GLU A 5 -27.47 -10.65 17.65
N GLU A 6 -27.79 -10.15 16.46
CA GLU A 6 -26.84 -9.50 15.58
C GLU A 6 -26.18 -8.41 16.43
N GLN A 7 -24.96 -8.69 16.88
CA GLN A 7 -24.09 -7.72 17.51
C GLN A 7 -23.90 -6.61 16.49
N ARG A 8 -24.74 -5.59 16.59
CA ARG A 8 -24.57 -4.31 15.91
C ARG A 8 -23.34 -3.70 16.56
N HIS A 9 -22.17 -4.12 16.11
CA HIS A 9 -20.95 -3.37 16.33
C HIS A 9 -21.26 -1.96 15.83
N GLU A 10 -21.36 -1.01 16.75
CA GLU A 10 -21.36 0.40 16.39
C GLU A 10 -20.18 0.58 15.44
N ARG A 11 -20.44 1.05 14.21
CA ARG A 11 -19.39 1.31 13.22
C ARG A 11 -18.58 2.50 13.70
N MET A 12 -17.73 2.28 14.68
CA MET A 12 -16.77 3.26 15.12
C MET A 12 -15.84 3.52 13.94
N PRO A 13 -15.67 4.78 13.52
CA PRO A 13 -14.75 5.10 12.44
C PRO A 13 -13.32 4.75 12.86
N ALA A 14 -12.49 4.40 11.88
CA ALA A 14 -11.07 4.18 12.15
C ALA A 14 -10.42 5.49 12.63
N LEU A 15 -9.41 5.39 13.49
CA LEU A 15 -8.61 6.54 13.91
C LEU A 15 -8.01 7.23 12.68
N GLY A 16 -8.31 8.52 12.50
CA GLY A 16 -7.85 9.30 11.35
C GLY A 16 -8.73 9.20 10.10
N GLN A 17 -9.83 8.44 10.14
CA GLN A 17 -10.80 8.40 9.04
C GLN A 17 -11.55 9.75 8.96
N PRO A 18 -11.56 10.43 7.80
CA PRO A 18 -12.35 11.64 7.64
C PRO A 18 -13.85 11.31 7.72
N PRO A 19 -14.69 12.28 8.14
CA PRO A 19 -16.14 12.09 8.15
C PRO A 19 -16.65 11.76 6.73
N GLU A 20 -17.55 10.76 6.65
CA GLU A 20 -18.13 10.33 5.37
C GLU A 20 -18.74 11.50 4.59
N GLY A 21 -18.50 11.55 3.29
CA GLY A 21 -19.04 12.59 2.40
C GLY A 21 -18.20 13.87 2.32
N THR A 22 -17.09 13.97 3.05
CA THR A 22 -16.08 15.01 2.79
C THR A 22 -15.03 14.44 1.85
N ASP A 23 -15.00 14.88 0.60
CA ASP A 23 -13.86 14.64 -0.26
C ASP A 23 -12.69 15.51 0.25
N THR A 24 -11.83 14.90 1.07
CA THR A 24 -10.66 15.58 1.64
C THR A 24 -9.43 15.45 0.76
N LEU A 25 -9.53 14.74 -0.36
CA LEU A 25 -8.40 14.50 -1.25
C LEU A 25 -8.42 15.58 -2.34
N PRO A 26 -7.28 16.23 -2.64
CA PRO A 26 -7.16 16.92 -3.92
C PRO A 26 -7.45 15.92 -5.04
N GLU A 27 -8.05 16.37 -6.15
CA GLU A 27 -8.25 15.53 -7.34
C GLU A 27 -6.91 14.83 -7.66
N PRO A 28 -6.84 13.50 -7.51
CA PRO A 28 -5.58 12.80 -7.64
C PRO A 28 -5.12 12.89 -9.10
N ASP A 29 -3.99 13.56 -9.33
CA ASP A 29 -3.30 13.60 -10.62
C ASP A 29 -2.52 12.29 -10.83
N PHE A 30 -3.28 11.19 -10.93
CA PHE A 30 -2.75 9.83 -11.11
C PHE A 30 -1.82 9.74 -12.33
N ALA A 31 -2.05 10.58 -13.35
CA ALA A 31 -1.23 10.62 -14.56
C ALA A 31 0.20 11.12 -14.26
N ASN A 32 0.36 12.15 -13.43
CA ASN A 32 1.65 12.75 -13.10
C ASN A 32 2.37 12.04 -11.93
N GLU A 33 1.61 11.39 -11.04
CA GLU A 33 2.18 10.60 -9.95
C GLU A 33 2.98 9.41 -10.48
N HIS A 34 2.54 8.78 -11.58
CA HIS A 34 3.24 7.65 -12.18
C HIS A 34 4.68 8.03 -12.58
N ASP A 35 4.89 9.18 -13.20
CA ASP A 35 6.23 9.60 -13.62
C ASP A 35 7.17 9.89 -12.44
N ARG A 36 6.62 10.27 -11.28
CA ARG A 36 7.39 10.57 -10.07
C ARG A 36 7.71 9.34 -9.24
N THR A 37 6.95 8.27 -9.41
CA THR A 37 7.01 7.06 -8.59
C THR A 37 7.38 5.81 -9.39
N ALA A 38 7.49 5.93 -10.71
CA ALA A 38 7.92 4.85 -11.57
C ALA A 38 9.32 4.38 -11.17
N VAL A 39 9.46 3.06 -11.10
CA VAL A 39 10.76 2.42 -10.94
C VAL A 39 11.58 2.66 -12.21
N ASP A 40 12.89 2.86 -12.06
CA ASP A 40 13.79 3.06 -13.19
C ASP A 40 13.67 1.90 -14.19
N ARG A 41 13.77 2.23 -15.48
CA ARG A 41 13.65 1.25 -16.56
C ARG A 41 14.78 0.22 -16.49
N ASP A 42 15.98 0.61 -16.09
CA ASP A 42 17.12 -0.29 -16.02
C ASP A 42 16.87 -1.38 -14.96
N ILE A 43 16.24 -1.01 -13.84
CA ILE A 43 15.77 -1.94 -12.80
C ILE A 43 14.70 -2.90 -13.34
N ILE A 44 13.70 -2.38 -14.06
CA ILE A 44 12.59 -3.21 -14.58
C ILE A 44 13.07 -4.17 -15.67
N THR A 45 14.05 -3.76 -16.46
CA THR A 45 14.60 -4.54 -17.57
C THR A 45 15.74 -5.47 -17.14
N GLY A 46 16.24 -5.34 -15.91
CA GLY A 46 17.41 -6.06 -15.43
C GLY A 46 18.73 -5.58 -16.05
N ALA A 47 18.73 -4.38 -16.64
CA ALA A 47 19.96 -3.80 -17.19
C ALA A 47 20.96 -3.40 -16.09
N ASP A 48 20.50 -3.25 -14.84
CA ASP A 48 21.31 -2.96 -13.66
C ASP A 48 21.77 -4.22 -12.89
N GLU A 49 21.56 -5.42 -13.43
CA GLU A 49 21.84 -6.70 -12.75
C GLU A 49 23.29 -6.84 -12.28
N ASP A 50 24.25 -6.29 -13.04
CA ASP A 50 25.67 -6.33 -12.69
C ASP A 50 26.08 -5.27 -11.65
N GLU A 51 25.22 -4.28 -11.39
CA GLU A 51 25.48 -3.16 -10.49
C GLU A 51 24.78 -3.31 -9.13
N ARG A 52 23.67 -4.04 -9.08
CA ARG A 52 22.83 -4.21 -7.88
C ARG A 52 23.28 -5.36 -6.99
N GLU A 53 23.02 -5.21 -5.69
CA GLU A 53 23.23 -6.30 -4.73
C GLU A 53 22.29 -7.48 -5.03
N PRO A 54 22.75 -8.74 -4.81
CA PRO A 54 21.94 -9.91 -5.07
C PRO A 54 20.71 -9.97 -4.17
N GLU A 55 19.57 -10.27 -4.78
CA GLU A 55 18.31 -10.44 -4.06
C GLU A 55 18.37 -11.67 -3.14
N SER A 56 17.90 -11.51 -1.91
CA SER A 56 17.84 -12.62 -0.96
C SER A 56 16.57 -13.45 -1.23
N PRO A 57 16.69 -14.78 -1.41
CA PRO A 57 15.55 -15.66 -1.68
C PRO A 57 14.58 -15.80 -0.50
N ARG A 58 14.92 -15.27 0.68
CA ARG A 58 14.08 -15.28 1.88
C ARG A 58 13.60 -13.88 2.28
N GLY A 59 13.60 -12.93 1.35
CA GLY A 59 13.30 -11.52 1.60
C GLY A 59 14.48 -10.79 2.24
N TRP A 60 14.25 -9.56 2.73
CA TRP A 60 15.31 -8.70 3.27
C TRP A 60 16.17 -9.40 4.33
N SER A 61 17.48 -9.45 4.07
CA SER A 61 18.49 -9.88 5.01
C SER A 61 18.43 -8.99 6.26
N GLY A 62 17.97 -9.55 7.38
CA GLY A 62 17.79 -8.83 8.65
C GLY A 62 16.48 -9.12 9.38
N MET A 63 15.49 -9.76 8.72
CA MET A 63 14.23 -10.17 9.37
C MET A 63 14.26 -11.58 9.98
N GLN A 64 15.38 -12.29 9.87
CA GLN A 64 15.55 -13.62 10.45
C GLN A 64 16.30 -13.47 11.77
N ARG A 65 15.58 -13.72 12.87
CA ARG A 65 16.15 -13.83 14.22
C ARG A 65 16.33 -15.29 14.58
#